data_AF-A0A964KU02-F1
#
_entry.id   AF-A0A964KU02-F1
#
_cell.length_a   1.000
_cell.length_b   1.000
_cell.length_c   1.000
_cell.angle_alpha   90.00
_cell.angle_beta   90.00
_cell.angle_gamma   90.00
#
_symmetry.space_group_name_H-M   'P 1'
#
loop_
_entity.id
_entity.type
_entity.pdbx_description
1 polymer ?
#
loop_
_entity_poly.entity_id
_entity_poly.type
_entity_poly.pdbx_seq_one_letter_code
_entity_poly.pdbx_strand_id
1 'polypeptide(L)'
;REFAVEDVERVDVRIYTQALGLLEGMEPTTPYAAKFSLPFCVAAALRHGDLAPQRFTDEAIADAKTLALADRIDFTTDSTLDALYPAAWPSVVTLTLRSGERLEERVDHPAGDPESGITERDIAEKFVALTDGLLAGRASEVASRILDGAPAASEVVRLTRQVATAR
;
A
#
# COMPACT_ATOMS: atom_id res chain seq x y z
N ARG A 1 -19.08 -4.64 3.41
CA ARG A 1 -19.96 -5.49 2.57
C ARG A 1 -19.13 -6.69 2.12
N GLU A 2 -19.73 -7.86 1.98
CA GLU A 2 -19.00 -9.09 1.69
C GLU A 2 -19.18 -9.47 0.22
N PHE A 3 -18.10 -9.50 -0.54
CA PHE A 3 -18.01 -10.02 -1.91
C PHE A 3 -16.66 -10.76 -2.05
N ALA A 4 -16.59 -11.75 -2.94
CA ALA A 4 -15.33 -12.40 -3.26
C ALA A 4 -14.63 -11.68 -4.43
N VAL A 5 -13.31 -11.78 -4.51
CA VAL A 5 -12.53 -11.14 -5.57
C VAL A 5 -12.95 -11.63 -6.97
N GLU A 6 -13.41 -12.86 -7.05
CA GLU A 6 -13.95 -13.50 -8.26
C GLU A 6 -15.25 -12.83 -8.75
N ASP A 7 -16.00 -12.20 -7.84
CA ASP A 7 -17.24 -11.47 -8.16
C ASP A 7 -16.97 -10.12 -8.82
N VAL A 8 -15.73 -9.60 -8.76
CA VAL A 8 -15.36 -8.32 -9.37
C VAL A 8 -15.34 -8.47 -10.89
N GLU A 9 -16.17 -7.71 -11.59
CA GLU A 9 -16.18 -7.65 -13.05
C GLU A 9 -15.18 -6.60 -13.56
N ARG A 10 -15.18 -5.41 -12.94
CA ARG A 10 -14.38 -4.26 -13.35
C ARG A 10 -14.05 -3.38 -12.15
N VAL A 11 -12.88 -2.75 -12.19
CA VAL A 11 -12.48 -1.70 -11.25
C VAL A 11 -12.15 -0.44 -12.04
N ASP A 12 -12.80 0.66 -11.71
CA ASP A 12 -12.50 1.98 -12.24
C ASP A 12 -11.89 2.82 -11.13
N VAL A 13 -10.70 3.38 -11.37
CA VAL A 13 -10.02 4.24 -10.41
C VAL A 13 -9.86 5.64 -10.99
N ARG A 14 -10.44 6.63 -10.30
CA ARG A 14 -10.28 8.05 -10.62
C ARG A 14 -9.26 8.67 -9.69
N ILE A 15 -8.28 9.36 -10.25
CA ILE A 15 -7.21 10.04 -9.52
C ILE A 15 -6.97 11.45 -10.08
N TYR A 16 -6.18 12.23 -9.37
CA TYR A 16 -5.69 13.52 -9.86
C TYR A 16 -4.63 13.33 -10.96
N THR A 17 -4.56 14.28 -11.88
CA THR A 17 -3.81 14.22 -13.14
C THR A 17 -2.32 13.97 -12.92
N GLN A 18 -1.71 14.58 -11.91
CA GLN A 18 -0.28 14.43 -11.62
C GLN A 18 0.08 12.99 -11.24
N ALA A 19 -0.78 12.26 -10.51
CA ALA A 19 -0.51 10.87 -10.16
C ALA A 19 -0.51 9.95 -11.39
N LEU A 20 -1.48 10.11 -12.29
CA LEU A 20 -1.54 9.28 -13.49
C LEU A 20 -0.32 9.54 -14.39
N GLY A 21 0.03 10.81 -14.62
CA GLY A 21 1.18 11.16 -15.47
C GLY A 21 2.54 10.64 -14.99
N LEU A 22 2.69 10.31 -13.70
CA LEU A 22 3.92 9.73 -13.15
C LEU A 22 4.00 8.21 -13.31
N LEU A 23 2.87 7.52 -13.42
CA LEU A 23 2.77 6.07 -13.28
C LEU A 23 2.12 5.38 -14.50
N GLU A 24 1.67 6.16 -15.47
CA GLU A 24 1.05 5.66 -16.70
C GLU A 24 2.02 4.73 -17.46
N GLY A 25 1.51 3.57 -17.88
CA GLY A 25 2.28 2.59 -18.66
C GLY A 25 3.31 1.77 -17.88
N MET A 26 3.36 1.90 -16.54
CA MET A 26 4.27 1.11 -15.72
C MET A 26 3.79 -0.34 -15.60
N GLU A 27 4.58 -1.27 -16.11
CA GLU A 27 4.31 -2.72 -16.07
C GLU A 27 5.05 -3.42 -14.91
N PRO A 28 4.46 -4.45 -14.27
CA PRO A 28 5.04 -5.15 -13.14
C PRO A 28 6.09 -6.20 -13.58
N THR A 29 7.08 -5.79 -14.39
CA THR A 29 8.11 -6.69 -14.95
C THR A 29 9.23 -7.05 -13.97
N THR A 30 9.36 -6.28 -12.89
CA THR A 30 10.32 -6.53 -11.81
C THR A 30 9.68 -6.16 -10.46
N PRO A 31 10.18 -6.71 -9.33
CA PRO A 31 9.80 -6.31 -7.98
C PRO A 31 9.74 -4.80 -7.74
N TYR A 32 10.68 -4.06 -8.35
CA TYR A 32 10.74 -2.62 -8.21
C TYR A 32 9.69 -1.93 -9.10
N ALA A 33 9.61 -2.30 -10.38
CA ALA A 33 8.66 -1.71 -11.32
C ALA A 33 7.19 -1.97 -10.91
N ALA A 34 6.91 -3.14 -10.33
CA ALA A 34 5.57 -3.50 -9.85
C ALA A 34 5.02 -2.52 -8.80
N LYS A 35 5.88 -1.88 -7.99
CA LYS A 35 5.46 -0.86 -7.00
C LYS A 35 4.91 0.41 -7.65
N PHE A 36 5.21 0.63 -8.92
CA PHE A 36 4.77 1.78 -9.71
C PHE A 36 3.69 1.41 -10.73
N SER A 37 3.33 0.12 -10.84
CA SER A 37 2.23 -0.33 -11.68
C SER A 37 0.91 -0.20 -10.93
N LEU A 38 0.15 0.85 -11.26
CA LEU A 38 -1.11 1.16 -10.61
C LEU A 38 -2.13 -0.01 -10.66
N PRO A 39 -2.40 -0.65 -11.83
CA PRO A 39 -3.31 -1.80 -11.88
C PRO A 39 -2.84 -2.97 -11.02
N PHE A 40 -1.54 -3.28 -11.03
CA PHE A 40 -0.99 -4.36 -10.23
C PHE A 40 -1.17 -4.10 -8.73
N CYS A 41 -0.86 -2.89 -8.26
CA CYS A 41 -1.03 -2.52 -6.85
C CYS A 41 -2.48 -2.66 -6.40
N VAL A 42 -3.47 -2.17 -7.17
CA VAL A 42 -4.88 -2.31 -6.78
C VAL A 42 -5.31 -3.79 -6.80
N ALA A 43 -4.88 -4.56 -7.79
CA ALA A 43 -5.17 -5.99 -7.86
C ALA A 43 -4.58 -6.77 -6.67
N ALA A 44 -3.33 -6.50 -6.30
CA ALA A 44 -2.68 -7.12 -5.15
C ALA A 44 -3.40 -6.76 -3.84
N ALA A 45 -3.78 -5.49 -3.67
CA ALA A 45 -4.53 -5.04 -2.50
C ALA A 45 -5.91 -5.71 -2.40
N LEU A 46 -6.67 -5.79 -3.51
CA LEU A 46 -7.97 -6.47 -3.52
C LEU A 46 -7.84 -7.96 -3.20
N ARG A 47 -6.81 -8.62 -3.72
CA ARG A 47 -6.64 -10.07 -3.56
C ARG A 47 -6.10 -10.47 -2.19
N HIS A 48 -5.24 -9.65 -1.62
CA HIS A 48 -4.50 -10.00 -0.41
C HIS A 48 -4.89 -9.20 0.83
N GLY A 49 -5.61 -8.09 0.65
CA GLY A 49 -5.95 -7.15 1.72
C GLY A 49 -4.78 -6.28 2.17
N ASP A 50 -3.62 -6.38 1.52
CA ASP A 50 -2.40 -5.65 1.88
C ASP A 50 -1.51 -5.37 0.66
N LEU A 51 -0.49 -4.53 0.88
CA LEU A 51 0.62 -4.29 -0.05
C LEU A 51 1.98 -4.52 0.64
N ALA A 52 2.07 -5.60 1.42
CA ALA A 52 3.29 -5.95 2.14
C ALA A 52 4.44 -6.29 1.15
N PRO A 53 5.73 -6.22 1.58
CA PRO A 53 6.86 -6.50 0.70
C PRO A 53 6.80 -7.85 -0.05
N GLN A 54 6.15 -8.84 0.55
CA GLN A 54 5.93 -10.17 -0.01
C GLN A 54 5.06 -10.16 -1.28
N ARG A 55 4.31 -9.09 -1.54
CA ARG A 55 3.53 -8.90 -2.78
C ARG A 55 4.38 -8.45 -3.97
N PHE A 56 5.63 -8.09 -3.71
CA PHE A 56 6.56 -7.55 -4.70
C PHE A 56 7.82 -8.44 -4.82
N THR A 57 7.67 -9.75 -4.77
CA THR A 57 8.74 -10.71 -5.13
C THR A 57 8.59 -11.16 -6.58
N ASP A 58 9.63 -11.75 -7.17
CA ASP A 58 9.55 -12.28 -8.54
C ASP A 58 8.41 -13.30 -8.72
N GLU A 59 8.16 -14.13 -7.69
CA GLU A 59 7.04 -15.07 -7.68
C GLU A 59 5.69 -14.36 -7.59
N ALA A 60 5.56 -13.35 -6.72
CA ALA A 60 4.30 -12.66 -6.49
C ALA A 60 3.87 -11.83 -7.70
N ILE A 61 4.80 -11.15 -8.37
CA ILE A 61 4.48 -10.36 -9.57
C ILE A 61 4.13 -11.24 -10.78
N ALA A 62 4.53 -12.51 -10.76
CA ALA A 62 4.20 -13.49 -11.80
C ALA A 62 2.87 -14.24 -11.53
N ASP A 63 2.16 -13.95 -10.43
CA ASP A 63 0.91 -14.62 -10.10
C ASP A 63 -0.20 -14.30 -11.11
N ALA A 64 -0.56 -15.30 -11.92
CA ALA A 64 -1.54 -15.17 -12.99
C ALA A 64 -2.92 -14.68 -12.51
N LYS A 65 -3.31 -14.99 -11.26
CA LYS A 65 -4.59 -14.52 -10.71
C LYS A 65 -4.58 -13.02 -10.43
N THR A 66 -3.47 -12.50 -9.91
CA THR A 66 -3.28 -11.07 -9.68
C THR A 66 -3.21 -10.31 -11.00
N LEU A 67 -2.45 -10.82 -11.97
CA LEU A 67 -2.35 -10.22 -13.31
C LEU A 67 -3.72 -10.17 -14.03
N ALA A 68 -4.48 -11.27 -14.02
CA ALA A 68 -5.82 -11.31 -14.62
C ALA A 68 -6.84 -10.40 -13.89
N LEU A 69 -6.59 -10.04 -12.63
CA LEU A 69 -7.37 -9.00 -11.95
C LEU A 69 -6.92 -7.62 -12.38
N ALA A 70 -5.61 -7.36 -12.48
CA ALA A 70 -5.05 -6.09 -12.95
C ALA A 70 -5.56 -5.72 -14.34
N ASP A 71 -5.75 -6.69 -15.25
CA ASP A 71 -6.32 -6.48 -16.59
C ASP A 71 -7.76 -5.93 -16.60
N ARG A 72 -8.44 -5.95 -15.46
CA ARG A 72 -9.81 -5.42 -15.28
C ARG A 72 -9.85 -4.05 -14.60
N ILE A 73 -8.68 -3.44 -14.37
CA ILE A 73 -8.52 -2.20 -13.61
C ILE A 73 -8.07 -1.08 -14.53
N ASP A 74 -8.92 -0.07 -14.69
CA ASP A 74 -8.62 1.11 -15.48
C ASP A 74 -8.45 2.34 -14.59
N PHE A 75 -7.57 3.24 -15.02
CA PHE A 75 -7.32 4.51 -14.36
C PHE A 75 -7.72 5.67 -15.26
N THR A 76 -8.33 6.68 -14.66
CA THR A 76 -8.71 7.93 -15.33
C THR A 76 -8.43 9.12 -14.42
N THR A 77 -8.30 10.30 -15.03
CA THR A 77 -8.17 11.54 -14.29
C THR A 77 -9.53 12.17 -14.03
N ASP A 78 -9.66 12.89 -12.93
CA ASP A 78 -10.89 13.60 -12.55
C ASP A 78 -10.55 15.03 -12.10
N SER A 79 -11.05 16.01 -12.84
CA SER A 79 -10.75 17.43 -12.59
C SER A 79 -11.30 17.95 -11.25
N THR A 80 -12.28 17.26 -10.66
CA THR A 80 -12.75 17.57 -9.31
C THR A 80 -11.76 17.15 -8.24
N LEU A 81 -10.93 16.14 -8.53
CA LEU A 81 -9.84 15.68 -7.66
C LEU A 81 -8.60 16.57 -7.82
N ASP A 82 -8.34 17.05 -9.05
CA ASP A 82 -7.27 18.02 -9.32
C ASP A 82 -7.39 19.28 -8.46
N ALA A 83 -8.61 19.72 -8.16
CA ALA A 83 -8.88 20.90 -7.34
C ALA A 83 -8.42 20.77 -5.88
N LEU A 84 -8.20 19.54 -5.39
CA LEU A 84 -7.69 19.29 -4.04
C LEU A 84 -6.17 19.18 -3.99
N TYR A 85 -5.53 18.89 -5.12
CA TYR A 85 -4.08 18.80 -5.19
C TYR A 85 -3.45 20.22 -5.13
N PRO A 86 -2.35 20.45 -4.38
CA PRO A 86 -1.54 19.50 -3.62
C PRO A 86 -1.89 19.43 -2.11
N ALA A 87 -3.04 19.97 -1.69
CA ALA A 87 -3.46 19.92 -0.29
C ALA A 87 -3.92 18.51 0.14
N ALA A 88 -4.28 17.66 -0.81
CA ALA A 88 -4.65 16.27 -0.60
C ALA A 88 -4.18 15.40 -1.79
N TRP A 89 -4.30 14.07 -1.64
CA TRP A 89 -3.90 13.07 -2.64
C TRP A 89 -5.09 12.14 -2.95
N PRO A 90 -6.16 12.69 -3.53
CA PRO A 90 -7.44 12.00 -3.58
C PRO A 90 -7.49 10.88 -4.61
N SER A 91 -8.30 9.87 -4.29
CA SER A 91 -8.67 8.80 -5.20
C SER A 91 -10.11 8.37 -4.98
N VAL A 92 -10.76 7.91 -6.05
CA VAL A 92 -12.07 7.26 -5.98
C VAL A 92 -11.98 5.91 -6.66
N VAL A 93 -12.37 4.85 -5.96
CA VAL A 93 -12.41 3.49 -6.48
C VAL A 93 -13.86 3.07 -6.64
N THR A 94 -14.21 2.62 -7.84
CA THR A 94 -15.52 2.07 -8.14
C THR A 94 -15.36 0.61 -8.58
N LEU A 95 -15.96 -0.30 -7.81
CA LEU A 95 -16.07 -1.71 -8.17
C LEU A 95 -17.42 -1.96 -8.85
N THR A 96 -17.39 -2.61 -10.00
CA THR A 96 -18.59 -3.21 -10.61
C THR A 96 -18.51 -4.71 -10.41
N LEU A 97 -19.49 -5.29 -9.72
CA LEU A 97 -19.60 -6.73 -9.49
C LEU A 97 -20.36 -7.38 -10.66
N ARG A 98 -20.12 -8.68 -10.89
CA ARG A 98 -20.82 -9.49 -11.91
C ARG A 98 -22.33 -9.57 -11.73
N SER A 99 -22.83 -9.26 -10.53
CA SER A 99 -24.25 -9.10 -10.25
C SER A 99 -24.85 -7.83 -10.84
N GLY A 100 -24.02 -6.90 -11.32
CA GLY A 100 -24.37 -5.54 -11.72
C GLY A 100 -24.32 -4.52 -10.58
N GLU A 101 -24.08 -4.95 -9.33
CA GLU A 101 -23.93 -4.02 -8.20
C GLU A 101 -22.67 -3.17 -8.36
N ARG A 102 -22.78 -1.89 -7.99
CA ARG A 102 -21.67 -0.94 -7.96
C ARG A 102 -21.36 -0.49 -6.54
N LEU A 103 -20.10 -0.58 -6.15
CA LEU A 103 -19.58 -0.09 -4.87
C LEU A 103 -18.58 1.02 -5.17
N GLU A 104 -18.72 2.17 -4.50
CA GLU A 104 -17.81 3.29 -4.70
C GLU A 104 -17.31 3.82 -3.35
N GLU A 105 -16.03 4.13 -3.29
CA GLU A 105 -15.39 4.73 -2.12
C GLU A 105 -14.40 5.80 -2.55
N ARG A 106 -14.40 6.92 -1.82
CA ARG A 106 -13.52 8.06 -2.03
C ARG A 106 -12.64 8.26 -0.80
N VAL A 107 -11.35 8.43 -1.05
CA VAL A 107 -10.35 8.76 -0.03
C VAL A 107 -9.59 9.99 -0.50
N ASP A 108 -9.70 11.09 0.25
CA ASP A 108 -8.99 12.34 -0.06
C ASP A 108 -7.59 12.36 0.59
N HIS A 109 -7.47 11.80 1.79
CA HIS A 109 -6.25 11.75 2.58
C HIS A 109 -5.83 10.29 2.81
N PRO A 110 -4.86 9.75 2.03
CA PRO A 110 -4.37 8.39 2.22
C PRO A 110 -3.77 8.17 3.61
N ALA A 111 -3.74 6.89 4.03
CA ALA A 111 -3.14 6.50 5.30
C ALA A 111 -1.66 6.94 5.39
N GLY A 112 -1.34 7.69 6.45
CA GLY A 112 -0.03 8.30 6.66
C GLY A 112 -0.04 9.83 6.52
N ASP A 113 -1.07 10.40 5.90
CA ASP A 113 -1.31 11.84 5.95
C ASP A 113 -1.59 12.30 7.39
N PRO A 114 -1.20 13.53 7.76
CA PRO A 114 -1.59 14.12 9.05
C PRO A 114 -3.10 14.04 9.33
N GLU A 115 -3.92 14.20 8.30
CA GLU A 115 -5.37 14.18 8.35
C GLU A 115 -5.97 12.76 8.46
N SER A 116 -5.21 11.71 8.10
CA SER A 116 -5.70 10.33 8.06
C SER A 116 -5.84 9.67 9.45
N GLY A 117 -5.29 10.29 10.49
CA GLY A 117 -5.44 9.82 11.87
C GLY A 117 -4.63 8.57 12.21
N ILE A 118 -3.49 8.32 11.53
CA ILE A 118 -2.59 7.22 11.86
C ILE A 118 -2.12 7.32 13.32
N THR A 119 -2.21 6.21 14.05
CA THR A 119 -1.85 6.15 15.47
C THR A 119 -0.42 5.63 15.66
N GLU A 120 0.18 5.91 16.81
CA GLU A 120 1.47 5.32 17.20
C GLU A 120 1.41 3.78 17.20
N ARG A 121 0.25 3.21 17.53
CA ARG A 121 -0.01 1.76 17.45
C ARG A 121 0.12 1.26 16.01
N ASP A 122 -0.47 1.95 15.03
CA ASP A 122 -0.38 1.55 13.61
C ASP A 122 1.09 1.60 13.12
N ILE A 123 1.83 2.61 13.56
CA ILE A 123 3.27 2.74 13.26
C ILE A 123 4.06 1.59 13.89
N ALA A 124 3.79 1.26 15.16
CA ALA A 124 4.44 0.15 15.86
C ALA A 124 4.13 -1.20 15.19
N GLU A 125 2.87 -1.45 14.82
CA GLU A 125 2.45 -2.69 14.15
C GLU A 125 3.14 -2.83 12.78
N LYS A 126 3.22 -1.75 11.99
CA LYS A 126 3.97 -1.74 10.74
C LYS A 126 5.46 -2.00 10.95
N PHE A 127 6.08 -1.40 11.97
CA PHE A 127 7.49 -1.65 12.29
C PHE A 127 7.73 -3.11 12.64
N VAL A 128 6.89 -3.69 13.49
CA VAL A 128 6.98 -5.10 13.89
C VAL A 128 6.84 -6.01 12.68
N ALA A 129 5.83 -5.78 11.83
CA ALA A 129 5.62 -6.58 10.62
C ALA A 129 6.81 -6.52 9.64
N LEU A 130 7.45 -5.36 9.50
CA LEU A 130 8.61 -5.18 8.59
C LEU A 130 9.93 -5.69 9.17
N THR A 131 10.02 -5.89 10.48
CA THR A 131 11.24 -6.34 11.18
C THR A 131 11.11 -7.72 11.82
N ASP A 132 10.02 -8.42 11.52
CA ASP A 132 9.81 -9.79 11.96
C ASP A 132 10.96 -10.69 11.48
N GLY A 133 11.42 -11.58 12.36
CA GLY A 133 12.61 -12.41 12.15
C GLY A 133 13.96 -11.67 12.15
N LEU A 134 14.01 -10.35 11.93
CA LEU A 134 15.26 -9.57 11.86
C LEU A 134 15.79 -9.12 13.22
N LEU A 135 14.93 -9.04 14.25
CA LEU A 135 15.29 -8.51 15.56
C LEU A 135 15.26 -9.58 16.65
N ALA A 136 15.37 -10.87 16.30
CA ALA A 136 15.36 -11.99 17.23
C ALA A 136 14.20 -11.92 18.26
N GLY A 137 12.99 -11.55 17.78
CA GLY A 137 11.78 -11.42 18.62
C GLY A 137 11.65 -10.11 19.40
N ARG A 138 12.53 -9.13 19.19
CA ARG A 138 12.56 -7.87 19.96
C ARG A 138 11.89 -6.68 19.27
N ALA A 139 11.24 -6.91 18.14
CA ALA A 139 10.67 -5.83 17.34
C ALA A 139 9.70 -4.92 18.12
N SER A 140 8.81 -5.50 18.94
CA SER A 140 7.87 -4.73 19.76
C SER A 140 8.56 -3.89 20.85
N GLU A 141 9.61 -4.43 21.48
CA GLU A 141 10.42 -3.70 22.47
C GLU A 141 11.11 -2.49 21.83
N VAL A 142 11.66 -2.68 20.62
CA VAL A 142 12.33 -1.62 19.87
C VAL A 142 11.33 -0.55 19.41
N ALA A 143 10.16 -0.95 18.93
CA ALA A 143 9.10 -0.03 18.50
C ALA A 143 8.64 0.89 19.65
N SER A 144 8.32 0.32 20.82
CA SER A 144 7.92 1.09 22.01
C SER A 144 8.97 2.14 22.36
N ARG A 145 10.24 1.74 22.41
CA ARG A 145 11.33 2.67 22.77
C ARG A 145 11.53 3.81 21.79
N ILE A 146 11.28 3.59 20.50
CA ILE A 146 11.38 4.65 19.49
C ILE A 146 10.23 5.65 19.66
N LEU A 147 9.03 5.17 19.97
CA LEU A 147 7.83 5.99 20.13
C LEU A 147 7.82 6.77 21.46
N ASP A 148 8.36 6.19 22.54
CA ASP A 148 8.45 6.83 23.87
C ASP A 148 9.44 8.02 23.92
N GLY A 149 10.16 8.32 22.82
CA GLY A 149 11.03 9.49 22.66
C GLY A 149 12.39 9.17 22.03
N ALA A 150 13.08 10.22 21.56
CA ALA A 150 14.36 10.08 20.86
C ALA A 150 15.40 9.35 21.75
N PRO A 151 15.86 8.14 21.37
CA PRO A 151 16.86 7.44 22.15
C PRO A 151 18.14 8.27 22.20
N ALA A 152 18.82 8.29 23.35
CA ALA A 152 20.17 8.84 23.44
C ALA A 152 21.04 8.24 22.32
N ALA A 153 22.04 8.98 21.81
CA ALA A 153 22.88 8.49 20.70
C ALA A 153 23.50 7.11 20.99
N SER A 154 23.79 6.81 22.26
CA SER A 154 24.23 5.50 22.74
C SER A 154 23.21 4.37 22.50
N GLU A 155 21.94 4.68 22.62
CA GLU A 155 20.84 3.73 22.41
C GLU A 155 20.54 3.53 20.93
N VAL A 156 20.65 4.58 20.10
CA VAL A 156 20.66 4.43 18.64
C VAL A 156 21.77 3.48 18.20
N VAL A 157 23.00 3.68 18.69
CA VAL A 157 24.18 2.82 18.38
C VAL A 157 23.96 1.38 18.85
N ARG A 158 23.36 1.19 20.04
CA ARG A 158 23.03 -0.13 20.57
C ARG A 158 22.01 -0.85 19.69
N LEU A 159 20.94 -0.17 19.28
CA LEU A 159 19.92 -0.71 18.38
C LEU A 159 20.51 -1.05 17.01
N THR A 160 21.35 -0.18 16.43
CA THR A 160 21.98 -0.46 15.12
C THR A 160 22.88 -1.69 15.15
N ARG A 161 23.64 -1.90 16.25
CA ARG A 161 24.46 -3.11 16.40
C ARG A 161 23.61 -4.38 16.45
N GLN A 162 22.45 -4.33 17.10
CA GLN A 162 21.56 -5.49 17.22
C GLN A 162 21.00 -5.92 15.86
N VAL A 163 20.66 -4.96 14.98
CA VAL A 163 20.28 -5.26 13.60
C VAL A 163 21.44 -5.85 12.80
N ALA A 164 22.66 -5.34 12.99
CA ALA A 164 23.84 -5.81 12.27
C ALA A 164 24.24 -7.25 12.62
N THR A 165 23.98 -7.69 13.86
CA THR A 165 24.34 -9.03 14.35
C THR A 165 23.26 -10.09 14.16
N ALA A 166 22.06 -9.72 13.72
CA ALA A 166 20.93 -10.64 13.54
C ALA A 166 20.86 -11.25 12.12
N ARG A 167 21.95 -11.19 11.36
CA ARG A 167 22.10 -11.83 10.04
C ARG A 167 22.77 -13.19 10.15
#